data_AF-A0A068RCI0-F1
#
_entry.id   AF-A0A068RCI0-F1
#
_cell.length_a   1.000
_cell.length_b   1.000
_cell.length_c   1.000
_cell.angle_alpha   90.00
_cell.angle_beta   90.00
_cell.angle_gamma   90.00
#
_symmetry.space_group_name_H-M   'P 1'
#
loop_
_entity.id
_entity.type
_entity.pdbx_description
1 polymer ?
#
loop_
_entity_poly.entity_id
_entity_poly.type
_entity_poly.pdbx_seq_one_letter_code
_entity_poly.pdbx_strand_id
1 'polypeptide(L)'
;MQKERWEPYEIQFLCEVAGTMPVHIIAEKLERSPSAIHSKVEYLGVRLTSSKKAQPWTDEELSLITSGQYSNQEIAEKTGRTAKCIYDKRLRLRNKVA
;
A
#
# COMPACT_ATOMS: atom_id res chain seq x y z
N MET A 1 -0.83 -21.56 13.13
CA MET A 1 -1.43 -20.21 13.22
C MET A 1 -2.84 -20.38 13.77
N GLN A 2 -3.06 -20.02 15.03
CA GLN A 2 -4.41 -20.03 15.60
C GLN A 2 -5.24 -18.97 14.86
N LYS A 3 -6.41 -19.36 14.33
CA LYS A 3 -7.40 -18.41 13.82
C LYS A 3 -8.06 -17.77 15.04
N GLU A 4 -7.42 -16.73 15.58
CA GLU A 4 -8.00 -15.96 16.69
C GLU A 4 -9.40 -15.47 16.30
N ARG A 5 -10.32 -15.65 17.23
CA ARG A 5 -11.71 -15.22 17.09
C ARG A 5 -11.73 -13.70 17.12
N TRP A 6 -12.48 -13.10 16.19
CA TRP A 6 -12.70 -11.65 16.20
C TRP A 6 -13.63 -11.29 17.34
N GLU A 7 -13.17 -10.43 18.24
CA GLU A 7 -13.96 -9.92 19.34
C GLU A 7 -14.92 -8.81 18.85
N PRO A 8 -16.08 -8.64 19.48
CA PRO A 8 -17.07 -7.64 19.05
C PRO A 8 -16.51 -6.21 18.97
N TYR A 9 -15.64 -5.83 19.92
CA TYR A 9 -15.04 -4.50 19.95
C TYR A 9 -14.12 -4.25 18.74
N GLU A 10 -13.48 -5.29 18.21
CA GLU A 10 -12.59 -5.18 17.06
C GLU A 10 -13.39 -5.01 15.77
N ILE A 11 -14.52 -5.70 15.66
CA ILE A 11 -15.47 -5.52 14.56
C ILE A 11 -16.03 -4.09 14.58
N GLN A 12 -16.44 -3.61 15.76
CA GLN A 12 -16.92 -2.24 15.93
C GLN A 12 -15.85 -1.22 15.55
N PHE A 13 -14.62 -1.40 16.05
CA PHE A 13 -13.48 -0.55 15.73
C PHE A 13 -13.23 -0.50 14.22
N LEU A 14 -13.20 -1.66 13.54
CA LEU A 14 -13.04 -1.73 12.09
C LEU A 14 -14.11 -0.94 11.34
N CYS A 15 -15.38 -1.10 11.70
CA CYS A 15 -16.48 -0.37 11.06
C CYS A 15 -16.35 1.16 11.21
N GLU A 16 -15.85 1.61 12.36
CA GLU A 16 -15.67 3.03 12.66
C GLU A 16 -14.48 3.65 11.91
N VAL A 17 -13.33 2.97 11.91
CA VAL A 17 -12.07 3.56 11.44
C VAL A 17 -11.69 3.19 10.01
N ALA A 18 -12.32 2.17 9.40
CA ALA A 18 -11.88 1.66 8.10
C ALA A 18 -11.84 2.75 7.03
N GLY A 19 -12.80 3.68 7.00
CA GLY A 19 -12.87 4.74 5.99
C GLY A 19 -11.86 5.90 6.18
N THR A 20 -11.24 6.02 7.35
CA THR A 20 -10.45 7.19 7.74
C THR A 20 -9.00 6.85 8.10
N MET A 21 -8.76 5.66 8.65
CA MET A 21 -7.48 5.26 9.20
C MET A 21 -6.75 4.26 8.27
N PRO A 22 -5.47 4.50 7.92
CA PRO A 22 -4.71 3.56 7.10
C PRO A 22 -4.62 2.17 7.73
N VAL A 23 -4.71 1.12 6.89
CA VAL A 23 -4.73 -0.29 7.35
C VAL A 23 -3.56 -0.67 8.26
N HIS A 24 -2.37 -0.10 8.08
CA HIS A 24 -1.21 -0.39 8.93
C HIS A 24 -1.37 0.15 10.35
N ILE A 25 -2.03 1.29 10.53
CA ILE A 25 -2.33 1.86 11.86
C ILE A 25 -3.44 1.05 12.54
N ILE A 26 -4.46 0.62 11.77
CA ILE A 26 -5.51 -0.27 12.29
C ILE A 26 -4.90 -1.59 12.76
N ALA A 27 -4.03 -2.18 11.94
CA ALA A 27 -3.29 -3.41 12.24
C ALA A 27 -2.47 -3.28 13.53
N GLU A 28 -1.73 -2.18 13.70
CA GLU A 28 -0.96 -1.88 14.91
C GLU A 28 -1.87 -1.78 16.15
N LYS A 29 -2.98 -1.03 16.05
CA LYS A 29 -3.92 -0.84 17.17
C LYS A 29 -4.66 -2.10 17.61
N LEU A 30 -4.91 -3.02 16.68
CA LEU A 30 -5.56 -4.30 16.97
C LEU A 30 -4.54 -5.43 17.20
N GLU A 31 -3.23 -5.13 17.18
CA GLU A 31 -2.16 -6.11 17.27
C GLU A 31 -2.32 -7.27 16.27
N ARG A 32 -2.86 -6.96 15.08
CA ARG A 32 -3.15 -7.92 14.02
C ARG A 32 -2.33 -7.64 12.78
N SER A 33 -2.14 -8.66 11.95
CA SER A 33 -1.50 -8.46 10.65
C SER A 33 -2.40 -7.66 9.69
N PRO A 34 -1.85 -6.81 8.81
CA PRO A 34 -2.63 -6.11 7.78
C PRO A 34 -3.46 -7.06 6.91
N SER A 35 -2.93 -8.25 6.63
CA SER A 35 -3.63 -9.29 5.87
C SER A 35 -4.89 -9.79 6.58
N ALA A 36 -4.85 -9.97 7.91
CA ALA A 36 -6.02 -10.36 8.70
C ALA A 36 -7.10 -9.27 8.68
N ILE A 37 -6.69 -8.00 8.74
CA ILE A 37 -7.59 -6.85 8.62
C ILE A 37 -8.29 -6.88 7.25
N HIS A 38 -7.53 -7.03 6.16
CA HIS A 38 -8.07 -7.11 4.80
C HIS A 38 -9.12 -8.22 4.66
N SER A 39 -8.81 -9.44 5.10
CA SER A 39 -9.77 -10.55 5.03
C SER A 39 -11.02 -10.28 5.85
N LYS A 40 -10.89 -9.64 7.01
CA LYS A 40 -12.03 -9.35 7.87
C LYS A 40 -12.92 -8.25 7.31
N VAL A 41 -12.35 -7.14 6.85
CA VAL A 41 -13.15 -6.04 6.28
C VAL A 41 -13.85 -6.48 5.00
N GLU A 42 -13.24 -7.36 4.20
CA GLU A 42 -13.85 -7.96 3.02
C GLU A 42 -15.05 -8.82 3.40
N TYR A 43 -14.91 -9.68 4.42
CA TYR A 43 -16.02 -10.45 4.97
C TYR A 43 -17.16 -9.57 5.53
N LEU A 44 -16.82 -8.44 6.15
CA LEU A 44 -17.80 -7.49 6.69
C LEU A 44 -18.38 -6.54 5.63
N GLY A 45 -17.88 -6.56 4.39
CA GLY A 45 -18.28 -5.62 3.33
C GLY A 45 -17.84 -4.17 3.58
N VAL A 46 -16.85 -3.95 4.46
CA VAL A 46 -16.35 -2.62 4.83
C VAL A 46 -15.21 -2.21 3.91
N ARG A 47 -15.25 -0.98 3.39
CA ARG A 47 -14.16 -0.45 2.57
C ARG A 47 -13.10 0.21 3.44
N LEU A 48 -11.88 -0.32 3.37
CA LEU A 48 -10.71 0.36 3.92
C LEU A 48 -10.38 1.60 3.09
N THR A 49 -9.92 2.64 3.76
CA THR A 49 -9.25 3.78 3.14
C THR A 49 -8.04 3.23 2.39
N SER A 50 -7.94 3.59 1.11
CA SER A 50 -6.84 3.13 0.27
C SER A 50 -5.52 3.57 0.92
N SER A 51 -4.78 2.61 1.47
CA SER A 51 -3.51 2.93 2.11
C SER A 51 -2.56 3.39 1.02
N LYS A 52 -2.17 4.67 1.10
CA LYS A 52 -1.47 5.45 0.08
C LYS A 52 -2.38 5.79 -1.10
N LYS A 53 -2.94 7.02 -1.06
CA LYS A 53 -3.09 7.78 -2.31
C LYS A 53 -1.75 7.63 -3.05
N ALA A 54 -1.78 7.03 -4.23
CA ALA A 54 -0.58 6.89 -5.04
C ALA A 54 -0.05 8.31 -5.24
N GLN A 55 1.03 8.66 -4.55
CA GLN A 55 1.63 9.97 -4.69
C GLN A 55 1.96 10.13 -6.19
N PRO A 56 1.52 11.23 -6.82
CA PRO A 56 1.83 11.47 -8.22
C PRO A 56 3.35 11.39 -8.41
N TRP A 57 3.77 10.88 -9.55
CA TRP A 57 5.20 10.83 -9.89
C TRP A 57 5.64 12.25 -10.25
N THR A 58 6.70 12.76 -9.61
CA THR A 58 7.28 14.06 -10.01
C THR A 58 8.11 13.89 -11.28
N ASP A 59 8.34 15.00 -11.99
CA ASP A 59 9.16 14.98 -13.21
C ASP A 59 10.61 14.55 -12.92
N GLU A 60 11.14 14.87 -11.74
CA GLU A 60 12.47 14.41 -11.31
C GLU A 60 12.50 12.88 -11.14
N GLU A 61 11.48 12.32 -10.48
CA GLU A 61 11.34 10.88 -10.31
C GLU A 61 11.21 10.17 -11.67
N LEU A 62 10.40 10.73 -12.57
CA LEU A 62 10.25 10.19 -13.93
C LEU A 62 11.58 10.21 -14.68
N SER A 63 12.34 11.30 -14.61
CA SER A 63 13.66 11.43 -15.23
C SER A 63 14.64 10.37 -14.73
N LEU A 64 14.69 10.13 -13.41
CA LEU A 64 15.50 9.06 -12.81
C LEU A 64 15.09 7.66 -13.30
N ILE A 65 13.80 7.43 -13.48
CA ILE A 65 13.28 6.14 -13.98
C ILE A 65 13.62 5.95 -15.45
N THR A 66 13.50 6.98 -16.28
CA THR A 66 13.77 6.92 -17.72
C THR A 66 15.24 7.02 -18.09
N SER A 67 16.11 7.53 -17.21
CA SER A 67 17.53 7.71 -17.51
C SER A 67 18.26 6.40 -17.81
N GLY A 68 17.79 5.28 -17.25
CA GLY A 68 18.42 3.96 -17.39
C GLY A 68 19.76 3.81 -16.67
N GLN A 69 20.25 4.88 -16.01
CA GLN A 69 21.54 4.91 -15.32
C GLN A 69 21.49 4.23 -13.95
N TYR A 70 20.33 4.28 -13.29
CA TYR A 70 20.12 3.76 -11.95
C TYR A 70 19.27 2.48 -11.97
N SER A 71 19.66 1.53 -11.13
CA SER A 71 18.86 0.36 -10.79
C SER A 71 17.59 0.77 -10.05
N ASN A 72 16.58 -0.12 -10.05
CA ASN A 72 15.33 0.16 -9.34
C ASN A 72 15.54 0.34 -7.82
N GLN A 73 16.60 -0.26 -7.28
CA GLN A 73 16.96 -0.16 -5.87
C GLN A 73 17.59 1.20 -5.54
N GLU A 74 18.54 1.67 -6.37
CA GLU A 74 19.13 2.99 -6.19
C GLU A 74 18.09 4.12 -6.33
N ILE A 75 17.13 3.97 -7.25
CA ILE A 75 16.04 4.93 -7.40
C ILE A 75 15.11 4.87 -6.18
N ALA A 76 14.86 3.68 -5.62
CA ALA A 76 14.04 3.51 -4.41
C ALA A 76 14.66 4.24 -3.22
N GLU A 77 15.97 4.10 -3.04
CA GLU A 77 16.72 4.80 -2.00
C GLU A 77 16.69 6.32 -2.18
N LYS A 78 16.81 6.82 -3.43
CA LYS A 78 16.78 8.26 -3.74
C LYS A 78 15.39 8.90 -3.59
N THR A 79 14.32 8.14 -3.85
CA THR A 79 12.93 8.67 -3.91
C THR A 79 12.10 8.31 -2.69
N GLY A 80 12.58 7.40 -1.83
CA GLY A 80 11.80 6.83 -0.72
C GLY A 80 10.63 5.95 -1.17
N ARG A 81 10.52 5.65 -2.48
CA ARG A 81 9.52 4.71 -3.02
C ARG A 81 10.05 3.29 -2.96
N THR A 82 9.17 2.31 -3.10
CA THR A 82 9.60 0.91 -3.15
C THR A 82 10.14 0.56 -4.53
N ALA A 83 11.17 -0.30 -4.58
CA ALA A 83 11.74 -0.79 -5.84
C ALA A 83 10.69 -1.44 -6.76
N LYS A 84 9.66 -2.08 -6.17
CA LYS A 84 8.52 -2.62 -6.91
C LYS A 84 7.70 -1.53 -7.61
N CYS A 85 7.36 -0.43 -6.93
CA CYS A 85 6.64 0.68 -7.56
C CYS A 85 7.42 1.28 -8.73
N ILE A 86 8.74 1.37 -8.60
CA ILE A 86 9.64 1.87 -9.66
C ILE A 86 9.66 0.91 -10.85
N TYR A 87 9.81 -0.41 -10.60
CA TYR A 87 9.75 -1.43 -11.64
C TYR A 87 8.43 -1.36 -12.43
N ASP A 88 7.30 -1.34 -11.72
CA ASP A 88 5.97 -1.27 -12.34
C ASP A 88 5.80 0.01 -13.18
N LYS A 89 6.31 1.15 -12.67
CA LYS A 89 6.28 2.42 -13.40
C LYS A 89 7.15 2.38 -14.65
N ARG A 90 8.37 1.85 -14.55
CA ARG A 90 9.31 1.70 -15.67
C ARG A 90 8.71 0.83 -16.79
N LEU A 91 8.06 -0.28 -16.43
CA LEU A 91 7.36 -1.16 -17.37
C LEU A 91 6.21 -0.42 -18.09
N ARG A 92 5.39 0.34 -17.35
CA ARG A 92 4.30 1.14 -17.93
C ARG A 92 4.80 2.24 -18.87
N LEU A 93 5.92 2.88 -18.53
CA LEU A 93 6.53 3.89 -19.39
C LEU A 93 7.07 3.27 -20.68
N ARG A 94 7.72 2.10 -20.60
CA ARG A 94 8.21 1.38 -21.79
C ARG A 94 7.08 0.96 -22.73
N ASN A 95 5.95 0.50 -22.18
CA ASN A 95 4.81 0.05 -22.96
C ASN A 95 3.97 1.19 -23.55
N LYS A 96 4.23 2.46 -23.20
CA LYS A 96 3.57 3.64 -23.78
C LYS A 96 4.25 4.18 -25.03
N VAL A 97 5.43 3.67 -25.39
CA VAL A 97 6.23 4.12 -26.55
C VAL A 97 6.01 3.17 -27.74
N ALA A 98 4.81 2.63 -27.90
CA ALA A 98 4.42 1.77 -29.03
C ALA A 98 3.23 2.38 -29.77
#